data_AF-A0AA95GD48-F1
#
_entry.id   AF-A0AA95GD48-F1
#
_cell.length_a   1.000
_cell.length_b   1.000
_cell.length_c   1.000
_cell.angle_alpha   90.00
_cell.angle_beta   90.00
_cell.angle_gamma   90.00
#
_symmetry.space_group_name_H-M   'P 1'
#
loop_
_entity.id
_entity.type
_entity.pdbx_description
1 polymer ?
#
loop_
_entity_poly.entity_id
_entity_poly.type
_entity_poly.pdbx_seq_one_letter_code
_entity_poly.pdbx_strand_id
1 'polypeptide(L)'
;MKIFNVLIFFISFILITSCGIENSRNDSSKDKPDNNNKIDGIGNIVDVGNQETQIPGDELVTNIQIPAEGSDQKIDVVVKRKKNTAIVEIKSFPAIYTGQMKIISDSLFSPTQDNCNKIRDFANLKMIQFVRENESSSIKFISRVDFLSNKFITKILSNVEREINISRKNITFTNHLNFENISYSIDFDSDAISNILGNTKTLSSGLSILIYKELILSGSMELKTSYKDLICDLYFKKAHLKIVYNGTFDNNRIYNVVENFDENIL
;
A
#
# COMPACT_ATOMS: atom_id res chain seq x y z
N MET A 1 15.76 -1.85 55.67
CA MET A 1 16.38 -2.63 54.57
C MET A 1 15.43 -2.72 53.39
N LYS A 2 15.60 -1.87 52.37
CA LYS A 2 15.08 -2.12 51.02
C LYS A 2 16.12 -1.54 50.05
N ILE A 3 16.83 -2.42 49.37
CA ILE A 3 17.85 -2.09 48.38
C ILE A 3 17.20 -2.14 46.99
N PHE A 4 17.61 -1.17 46.19
CA PHE A 4 17.34 -0.89 44.79
C PHE A 4 17.30 -2.10 43.85
N ASN A 5 16.54 -1.97 42.76
CA ASN A 5 17.06 -2.22 41.42
C ASN A 5 16.15 -1.54 40.38
N VAL A 6 16.61 -0.40 39.87
CA VAL A 6 16.14 0.23 38.64
C VAL A 6 17.25 0.01 37.62
N LEU A 7 16.99 -0.80 36.59
CA LEU A 7 17.93 -1.07 35.52
C LEU A 7 17.60 -0.12 34.36
N ILE A 8 18.43 0.90 34.19
CA ILE A 8 18.44 1.80 33.02
C ILE A 8 19.47 1.23 32.04
N PHE A 9 19.03 0.86 30.84
CA PHE A 9 19.94 0.46 29.76
C PHE A 9 20.20 1.64 28.84
N PHE A 10 21.44 2.15 28.91
CA PHE A 10 22.08 2.98 27.90
C PHE A 10 22.68 2.08 26.82
N ILE A 11 22.40 2.33 25.55
CA ILE A 11 23.29 1.91 24.47
C ILE A 11 23.45 3.06 23.47
N SER A 12 24.63 3.67 23.53
CA SER A 12 25.24 4.46 22.46
C SER A 12 26.44 3.67 21.94
N PHE A 13 26.48 3.33 20.66
CA PHE A 13 27.70 2.97 19.91
C PHE A 13 27.42 3.34 18.43
N ILE A 14 27.91 4.48 17.96
CA ILE A 14 29.21 4.71 17.30
C ILE A 14 29.32 4.00 15.93
N LEU A 15 29.22 4.85 14.91
CA LEU A 15 29.97 4.89 13.65
C LEU A 15 30.89 3.70 13.33
N ILE A 16 30.63 3.06 12.19
CA ILE A 16 31.68 2.50 11.33
C ILE A 16 31.56 3.19 9.97
N THR A 17 32.44 4.16 9.74
CA THR A 17 32.91 4.52 8.40
C THR A 17 33.97 3.52 7.97
N SER A 18 33.86 2.99 6.75
CA SER A 18 35.05 2.59 5.97
C SER A 18 34.76 2.68 4.48
N CYS A 19 35.55 3.49 3.82
CA CYS A 19 35.78 3.56 2.38
C CYS A 19 36.26 2.21 1.80
N GLY A 20 36.18 2.06 0.47
CA GLY A 20 37.14 1.20 -0.26
C GLY A 20 36.64 0.49 -1.53
N ILE A 21 36.43 1.24 -2.61
CA ILE A 21 37.06 1.10 -3.94
C ILE A 21 37.13 -0.28 -4.64
N GLU A 22 36.55 -0.27 -5.85
CA GLU A 22 36.85 -0.94 -7.13
C GLU A 22 36.98 -2.47 -7.26
N ASN A 23 36.18 -3.01 -8.17
CA ASN A 23 36.70 -3.73 -9.34
C ASN A 23 35.67 -3.69 -10.48
N SER A 24 35.91 -2.81 -11.45
CA SER A 24 35.28 -2.91 -12.77
C SER A 24 35.93 -4.08 -13.52
N ARG A 25 35.16 -5.12 -13.78
CA ARG A 25 35.51 -6.11 -14.80
C ARG A 25 34.77 -5.75 -16.08
N ASN A 26 35.56 -5.38 -17.08
CA ASN A 26 35.23 -5.49 -18.49
C ASN A 26 34.62 -6.85 -18.77
N ASP A 27 33.50 -6.89 -19.50
CA ASP A 27 33.36 -7.90 -20.54
C ASP A 27 32.56 -7.42 -21.74
N SER A 28 33.30 -7.38 -22.85
CA SER A 28 32.92 -7.74 -24.22
C SER A 28 31.55 -7.30 -24.77
N SER A 29 31.60 -6.20 -25.53
CA SER A 29 30.79 -6.01 -26.73
C SER A 29 30.88 -7.21 -27.67
N LYS A 30 29.74 -7.84 -27.99
CA LYS A 30 29.56 -8.61 -29.22
C LYS A 30 28.13 -8.49 -29.75
N ASP A 31 28.10 -8.14 -31.03
CA ASP A 31 27.21 -8.63 -32.08
C ASP A 31 25.73 -8.22 -32.06
N LYS A 32 25.50 -7.14 -32.80
CA LYS A 32 24.29 -6.83 -33.55
C LYS A 32 23.94 -7.99 -34.49
N PRO A 33 22.65 -8.33 -34.65
CA PRO A 33 22.16 -8.80 -35.93
C PRO A 33 21.16 -7.78 -36.50
N ASP A 34 21.39 -7.43 -37.76
CA ASP A 34 20.40 -6.84 -38.64
C ASP A 34 19.22 -7.79 -38.78
N ASN A 35 18.01 -7.26 -38.71
CA ASN A 35 16.87 -7.90 -39.37
C ASN A 35 15.90 -6.84 -39.90
N ASN A 36 15.96 -6.67 -41.22
CA ASN A 36 14.86 -6.13 -42.00
C ASN A 36 13.64 -7.03 -41.83
N ASN A 37 12.53 -6.47 -41.40
CA ASN A 37 11.22 -6.92 -41.86
C ASN A 37 10.25 -5.75 -41.90
N LYS A 38 9.80 -5.48 -43.12
CA LYS A 38 8.65 -4.67 -43.50
C LYS A 38 7.42 -5.56 -43.33
N ILE A 39 6.31 -5.05 -42.80
CA ILE A 39 4.92 -5.29 -43.25
C ILE A 39 3.99 -4.35 -42.47
N ASP A 40 3.03 -3.83 -43.21
CA ASP A 40 2.07 -2.77 -42.96
C ASP A 40 0.97 -3.12 -41.94
N GLY A 41 0.28 -2.11 -41.41
CA GLY A 41 -1.10 -2.30 -40.91
C GLY A 41 -1.53 -1.46 -39.71
N ILE A 42 -2.00 -0.24 -39.99
CA ILE A 42 -3.18 0.44 -39.42
C ILE A 42 -3.50 0.18 -37.93
N GLY A 43 -3.30 1.23 -37.13
CA GLY A 43 -3.94 1.40 -35.83
C GLY A 43 -3.46 2.70 -35.22
N ASN A 44 -4.17 3.81 -35.50
CA ASN A 44 -3.87 5.13 -34.94
C ASN A 44 -3.71 5.04 -33.42
N ILE A 45 -2.48 5.15 -32.95
CA ILE A 45 -2.19 5.53 -31.58
C ILE A 45 -2.52 7.02 -31.51
N VAL A 46 -3.71 7.32 -30.98
CA VAL A 46 -4.00 8.69 -30.54
C VAL A 46 -3.12 8.92 -29.32
N ASP A 47 -1.98 9.55 -29.58
CA ASP A 47 -1.12 10.18 -28.59
C ASP A 47 -1.97 11.24 -27.87
N VAL A 48 -2.43 10.93 -26.66
CA VAL A 48 -3.14 11.88 -25.81
C VAL A 48 -2.08 12.83 -25.27
N GLY A 49 -1.73 13.82 -26.09
CA GLY A 49 -0.68 14.78 -25.81
C GLY A 49 -0.91 15.51 -24.49
N ASN A 50 0.17 15.63 -23.72
CA ASN A 50 0.28 16.55 -22.58
C ASN A 50 -0.17 17.95 -23.04
N GLN A 51 -1.36 18.38 -22.62
CA GLN A 51 -1.84 19.74 -22.92
C GLN A 51 -1.12 20.74 -22.02
N GLU A 52 -0.18 21.49 -22.62
CA GLU A 52 0.41 22.67 -22.00
C GLU A 52 -0.54 23.85 -22.18
N THR A 53 -0.84 24.55 -21.08
CA THR A 53 -1.61 25.80 -21.13
C THR A 53 -0.72 26.94 -20.63
N GLN A 54 -0.54 27.98 -21.43
CA GLN A 54 0.16 29.19 -21.02
C GLN A 54 -0.79 30.09 -20.20
N ILE A 55 -0.37 30.42 -18.97
CA ILE A 55 -1.03 31.40 -18.09
C ILE A 55 -0.20 32.70 -18.13
N PRO A 56 -0.78 33.91 -17.99
CA PRO A 56 -0.02 35.16 -18.15
C PRO A 56 1.18 35.25 -17.19
N GLY A 57 2.37 35.50 -17.75
CA GLY A 57 3.64 35.69 -17.02
C GLY A 57 4.48 34.42 -16.92
N ASP A 58 5.13 34.01 -18.01
CA ASP A 58 6.17 32.95 -18.13
C ASP A 58 5.90 31.60 -17.43
N GLU A 59 4.69 31.36 -16.93
CA GLU A 59 4.31 30.18 -16.16
C GLU A 59 3.65 29.16 -17.08
N LEU A 60 4.35 28.04 -17.29
CA LEU A 60 3.83 26.91 -18.05
C LEU A 60 3.21 25.91 -17.10
N VAL A 61 1.96 25.52 -17.37
CA VAL A 61 1.27 24.50 -16.59
C VAL A 61 1.17 23.22 -17.42
N THR A 62 1.70 22.13 -16.86
CA THR A 62 1.71 20.79 -17.47
C THR A 62 0.99 19.82 -16.54
N ASN A 63 0.09 19.00 -17.08
CA ASN A 63 -0.50 17.88 -16.34
C ASN A 63 0.30 16.61 -16.64
N ILE A 64 0.71 15.88 -15.62
CA ILE A 64 1.48 14.64 -15.72
C ILE A 64 0.72 13.53 -14.99
N GLN A 65 0.65 12.35 -15.61
CA GLN A 65 0.07 11.17 -14.98
C GLN A 65 1.15 10.19 -14.52
N ILE A 66 1.17 9.84 -13.25
CA ILE A 66 2.19 8.98 -12.66
C ILE A 66 1.58 7.64 -12.22
N PRO A 67 2.16 6.49 -12.59
CA PRO A 67 1.67 5.18 -12.15
C PRO A 67 1.63 5.04 -10.62
N ALA A 68 0.47 4.65 -10.10
CA ALA A 68 0.29 4.28 -8.69
C ALA A 68 0.62 2.81 -8.47
N GLU A 69 1.24 2.47 -7.34
CA GLU A 69 1.42 1.07 -6.96
C GLU A 69 0.11 0.54 -6.37
N GLY A 70 -0.26 -0.70 -6.70
CA GLY A 70 -1.52 -1.29 -6.25
C GLY A 70 -2.76 -0.68 -6.90
N SER A 71 -2.65 0.01 -8.03
CA SER A 71 -3.82 0.50 -8.75
C SER A 71 -3.56 0.53 -10.25
N ASP A 72 -4.59 0.24 -11.04
CA ASP A 72 -4.56 0.44 -12.50
C ASP A 72 -4.78 1.90 -12.89
N GLN A 73 -5.20 2.74 -11.93
CA GLN A 73 -5.36 4.18 -12.12
C GLN A 73 -4.05 4.92 -11.85
N LYS A 74 -3.92 6.12 -12.42
CA LYS A 74 -2.75 6.97 -12.26
C LYS A 74 -3.02 8.12 -11.30
N ILE A 75 -1.94 8.69 -10.78
CA ILE A 75 -1.93 9.90 -9.97
C ILE A 75 -1.82 11.07 -10.92
N ASP A 76 -2.74 12.03 -10.83
CA ASP A 76 -2.66 13.24 -11.62
C ASP A 76 -1.89 14.31 -10.86
N VAL A 77 -0.90 14.86 -11.53
CA VAL A 77 0.01 15.87 -10.99
C VAL A 77 -0.02 17.09 -11.88
N VAL A 78 -0.12 18.27 -11.28
CA VAL A 78 0.02 19.55 -11.96
C VAL A 78 1.42 20.08 -11.68
N VAL A 79 2.12 20.45 -12.75
CA VAL A 79 3.43 21.05 -12.67
C VAL A 79 3.36 22.47 -13.20
N LYS A 80 3.66 23.43 -12.32
CA LYS A 80 3.76 24.85 -12.65
C LYS A 80 5.23 25.23 -12.78
N ARG A 81 5.68 25.57 -13.98
CA ARG A 81 7.10 25.80 -14.31
C ARG A 81 7.40 27.29 -14.44
N LYS A 82 8.55 27.72 -13.95
CA LYS A 82 9.13 29.05 -14.19
C LYS A 82 10.64 28.94 -14.44
N LYS A 83 11.09 29.23 -15.66
CA LYS A 83 12.52 29.11 -16.08
C LYS A 83 13.12 27.76 -15.65
N ASN A 84 13.90 27.76 -14.56
CA ASN A 84 14.65 26.61 -14.05
C ASN A 84 14.07 26.00 -12.75
N THR A 85 12.87 26.42 -12.35
CA THR A 85 12.16 25.91 -11.17
C THR A 85 10.79 25.38 -11.54
N ALA A 86 10.28 24.47 -10.71
CA ALA A 86 8.91 23.95 -10.85
C ALA A 86 8.27 23.74 -9.48
N ILE A 87 6.96 23.95 -9.42
CA ILE A 87 6.10 23.57 -8.30
C ILE A 87 5.25 22.40 -8.76
N VAL A 88 5.22 21.35 -7.95
CA VAL A 88 4.50 20.11 -8.20
C VAL A 88 3.39 19.99 -7.18
N GLU A 89 2.16 19.89 -7.67
CA GLU A 89 0.95 19.75 -6.86
C GLU A 89 0.23 18.47 -7.26
N ILE A 90 -0.16 17.65 -6.28
CA ILE A 90 -1.04 16.50 -6.55
C ILE A 90 -2.46 17.01 -6.74
N LYS A 91 -3.08 16.61 -7.84
CA LYS A 91 -4.45 16.99 -8.19
C LYS A 91 -5.46 15.93 -7.77
N SER A 92 -5.12 14.66 -8.01
CA SER A 92 -5.96 13.50 -7.68
C SER A 92 -5.10 12.25 -7.53
N PHE A 93 -5.65 11.30 -6.80
CA PHE A 93 -5.13 9.96 -6.67
C PHE A 93 -6.19 8.96 -7.18
N PRO A 94 -5.78 7.73 -7.48
CA PRO A 94 -6.69 6.60 -7.65
C PRO A 94 -7.75 6.49 -6.55
N ALA A 95 -8.99 6.22 -6.94
CA ALA A 95 -10.06 5.96 -5.98
C ALA A 95 -9.97 4.58 -5.34
N ILE A 96 -9.30 3.63 -6.00
CA ILE A 96 -9.22 2.23 -5.58
C ILE A 96 -7.77 1.75 -5.64
N TYR A 97 -7.34 1.10 -4.56
CA TYR A 97 -6.07 0.43 -4.39
C TYR A 97 -6.26 -1.03 -3.97
N THR A 98 -5.30 -1.86 -4.31
CA THR A 98 -5.15 -3.24 -3.88
C THR A 98 -3.98 -3.31 -2.91
N GLY A 99 -4.31 -3.51 -1.63
CA GLY A 99 -3.37 -3.78 -0.56
C GLY A 99 -2.93 -5.25 -0.57
N GLN A 100 -1.94 -5.56 0.25
CA GLN A 100 -1.45 -6.94 0.41
C GLN A 100 -1.74 -7.47 1.80
N MET A 101 -2.19 -8.72 1.87
CA MET A 101 -2.37 -9.46 3.10
C MET A 101 -1.44 -10.67 3.11
N LYS A 102 -0.88 -10.97 4.28
CA LYS A 102 -0.11 -12.18 4.51
C LYS A 102 -0.56 -12.82 5.81
N ILE A 103 -0.97 -14.08 5.73
CA ILE A 103 -1.26 -14.87 6.93
C ILE A 103 0.05 -15.47 7.42
N ILE A 104 0.47 -15.04 8.61
CA ILE A 104 1.63 -15.55 9.33
C ILE A 104 1.11 -16.53 10.36
N SER A 105 1.02 -17.78 9.94
CA SER A 105 0.73 -18.89 10.83
C SER A 105 1.93 -19.16 11.72
N ASP A 106 1.68 -19.27 13.03
CA ASP A 106 2.61 -19.94 13.92
C ASP A 106 2.48 -21.46 13.74
N SER A 107 3.39 -22.23 14.35
CA SER A 107 3.45 -23.69 14.17
C SER A 107 2.19 -24.45 14.61
N LEU A 108 1.28 -23.79 15.31
CA LEU A 108 0.10 -24.40 15.93
C LEU A 108 -1.12 -24.37 15.00
N PHE A 109 -1.26 -23.36 14.14
CA PHE A 109 -2.36 -23.30 13.19
C PHE A 109 -1.93 -22.79 11.81
N SER A 110 -2.06 -23.65 10.80
CA SER A 110 -1.94 -23.28 9.38
C SER A 110 -3.30 -23.39 8.68
N PRO A 111 -3.73 -22.40 7.87
CA PRO A 111 -5.03 -22.41 7.20
C PRO A 111 -5.06 -23.35 5.98
N THR A 112 -4.67 -24.61 6.17
CA THR A 112 -4.84 -25.65 5.15
C THR A 112 -6.32 -25.99 4.99
N GLN A 113 -6.66 -26.60 3.84
CA GLN A 113 -8.05 -27.02 3.57
C GLN A 113 -8.59 -27.93 4.70
N ASP A 114 -7.79 -28.91 5.13
CA ASP A 114 -8.18 -29.85 6.19
C ASP A 114 -8.42 -29.16 7.52
N ASN A 115 -7.55 -28.22 7.90
CA ASN A 115 -7.71 -27.47 9.14
C ASN A 115 -8.97 -26.59 9.07
N CYS A 116 -9.17 -25.87 7.97
CA CYS A 116 -10.34 -25.01 7.82
C CYS A 116 -11.66 -25.79 7.71
N ASN A 117 -11.65 -27.00 7.13
CA ASN A 117 -12.79 -27.91 7.17
C ASN A 117 -13.14 -28.32 8.61
N LYS A 118 -12.15 -28.70 9.43
CA LYS A 118 -12.38 -29.02 10.85
C LYS A 118 -12.95 -27.82 11.61
N ILE A 119 -12.43 -26.62 11.36
CA ILE A 119 -12.96 -25.39 11.97
C ILE A 119 -14.42 -25.16 11.56
N ARG A 120 -14.75 -25.39 10.28
CA ARG A 120 -16.13 -25.32 9.78
C ARG A 120 -17.03 -26.36 10.44
N ASP A 121 -16.57 -27.60 10.64
CA ASP A 121 -17.33 -28.64 11.32
C ASP A 121 -17.63 -28.26 12.78
N PHE A 122 -16.63 -27.75 13.51
CA PHE A 122 -16.86 -27.21 14.86
C PHE A 122 -17.81 -26.01 14.86
N ALA A 123 -17.75 -25.14 13.85
CA ALA A 123 -18.67 -24.03 13.71
C ALA A 123 -20.12 -24.48 13.48
N ASN A 124 -20.32 -25.51 12.65
CA ASN A 124 -21.64 -26.13 12.43
C ASN A 124 -22.23 -26.73 13.71
N LEU A 125 -21.38 -27.25 14.60
CA LEU A 125 -21.76 -27.72 15.94
C LEU A 125 -21.92 -26.59 16.97
N LYS A 126 -21.75 -25.32 16.56
CA LYS A 126 -21.75 -24.12 17.43
C LYS A 126 -20.73 -24.17 18.56
N MET A 127 -19.62 -24.88 18.35
CA MET A 127 -18.54 -25.06 19.31
C MET A 127 -17.56 -23.88 19.26
N ILE A 128 -18.04 -22.66 19.57
CA ILE A 128 -17.31 -21.38 19.41
C ILE A 128 -15.92 -21.41 20.05
N GLN A 129 -15.80 -21.98 21.25
CA GLN A 129 -14.54 -22.08 21.99
C GLN A 129 -13.46 -22.84 21.19
N PHE A 130 -13.82 -23.91 20.47
CA PHE A 130 -12.87 -24.69 19.68
C PHE A 130 -12.45 -23.99 18.38
N VAL A 131 -13.28 -23.06 17.90
CA VAL A 131 -12.95 -22.21 16.76
C VAL A 131 -12.03 -21.05 17.16
N ARG A 132 -12.19 -20.51 18.37
CA ARG A 132 -11.60 -19.20 18.76
C ARG A 132 -10.62 -19.23 19.93
N GLU A 133 -10.41 -20.37 20.59
CA GLU A 133 -9.47 -20.50 21.71
C GLU A 133 -8.16 -21.22 21.34
N ASN A 134 -7.17 -21.02 22.22
CA ASN A 134 -5.92 -21.77 22.38
C ASN A 134 -4.76 -21.49 21.42
N GLU A 135 -4.97 -20.91 20.24
CA GLU A 135 -3.88 -20.69 19.27
C GLU A 135 -4.08 -19.38 18.52
N SER A 136 -2.99 -18.67 18.25
CA SER A 136 -3.02 -17.32 17.70
C SER A 136 -2.20 -17.23 16.43
N SER A 137 -2.83 -16.93 15.30
CA SER A 137 -2.12 -16.59 14.08
C SER A 137 -1.98 -15.09 13.94
N SER A 138 -0.95 -14.64 13.25
CA SER A 138 -0.78 -13.25 12.87
C SER A 138 -1.29 -13.02 11.45
N ILE A 139 -2.00 -11.92 11.21
CA ILE A 139 -2.31 -11.42 9.88
C ILE A 139 -1.50 -10.14 9.69
N LYS A 140 -0.61 -10.15 8.71
CA LYS A 140 0.14 -8.97 8.31
C LYS A 140 -0.57 -8.30 7.14
N PHE A 141 -0.93 -7.04 7.34
CA PHE A 141 -1.45 -6.15 6.30
C PHE A 141 -0.33 -5.22 5.88
N ILE A 142 -0.13 -5.08 4.57
CA ILE A 142 0.81 -4.13 3.98
C ILE A 142 -0.02 -3.24 3.06
N SER A 143 -0.18 -2.00 3.48
CA SER A 143 -0.84 -0.99 2.68
C SER A 143 0.10 -0.58 1.54
N ARG A 144 -0.40 -0.59 0.31
CA ARG A 144 0.29 0.01 -0.84
C ARG A 144 -0.06 1.49 -0.98
N VAL A 145 -0.96 1.96 -0.12
CA VAL A 145 -1.36 3.35 0.00
C VAL A 145 -0.33 4.08 0.85
N ASP A 146 0.66 4.67 0.17
CA ASP A 146 1.74 5.41 0.81
C ASP A 146 1.77 6.86 0.33
N PHE A 147 0.68 7.59 0.58
CA PHE A 147 0.46 8.94 0.01
C PHE A 147 1.47 10.00 0.46
N LEU A 148 2.22 9.74 1.55
CA LEU A 148 3.04 10.75 2.23
C LEU A 148 4.48 10.31 2.53
N SER A 149 4.90 9.07 2.22
CA SER A 149 6.31 8.74 2.47
C SER A 149 7.27 9.49 1.56
N ASN A 150 8.50 9.60 2.05
CA ASN A 150 9.64 10.05 1.25
C ASN A 150 9.86 9.18 0.01
N LYS A 151 9.51 7.89 0.05
CA LYS A 151 9.62 6.98 -1.10
C LYS A 151 8.63 7.38 -2.19
N PHE A 152 7.39 7.66 -1.80
CA PHE A 152 6.35 8.17 -2.68
C PHE A 152 6.71 9.52 -3.28
N ILE A 153 7.08 10.50 -2.45
CA ILE A 153 7.48 11.85 -2.89
C ILE A 153 8.66 11.77 -3.87
N THR A 154 9.66 10.94 -3.56
CA THR A 154 10.81 10.73 -4.46
C THR A 154 10.38 10.16 -5.80
N LYS A 155 9.46 9.17 -5.81
CA LYS A 155 8.93 8.60 -7.06
C LYS A 155 8.20 9.66 -7.89
N ILE A 156 7.37 10.49 -7.27
CA ILE A 156 6.68 11.59 -7.96
C ILE A 156 7.70 12.56 -8.57
N LEU A 157 8.64 13.06 -7.76
CA LEU A 157 9.66 14.02 -8.19
C LEU A 157 10.56 13.47 -9.31
N SER A 158 10.97 12.20 -9.24
CA SER A 158 11.78 11.58 -10.30
C SER A 158 11.02 11.41 -11.61
N ASN A 159 9.71 11.13 -11.57
CA ASN A 159 8.89 11.11 -12.77
C ASN A 159 8.78 12.52 -13.35
N VAL A 160 8.50 13.52 -12.53
CA VAL A 160 8.40 14.92 -12.98
C VAL A 160 9.72 15.42 -13.58
N GLU A 161 10.85 15.19 -12.90
CA GLU A 161 12.20 15.58 -13.37
C GLU A 161 12.46 15.07 -14.79
N ARG A 162 12.09 13.82 -15.07
CA ARG A 162 12.23 13.20 -16.40
C ARG A 162 11.33 13.85 -17.46
N GLU A 163 10.10 14.20 -17.10
CA GLU A 163 9.13 14.78 -18.05
C GLU A 163 9.44 16.25 -18.39
N ILE A 164 9.86 17.05 -17.40
CA ILE A 164 10.05 18.50 -17.60
C ILE A 164 11.52 18.91 -17.78
N ASN A 165 12.46 17.97 -17.59
CA ASN A 165 13.90 18.17 -17.67
C ASN A 165 14.42 19.30 -16.74
N ILE A 166 13.88 19.38 -15.53
CA ILE A 166 14.36 20.27 -14.45
C ILE A 166 14.88 19.39 -13.32
N SER A 167 16.10 19.67 -12.84
CA SER A 167 16.68 18.90 -11.75
C SER A 167 15.79 18.89 -10.52
N ARG A 168 15.61 17.72 -9.88
CA ARG A 168 14.79 17.56 -8.67
C ARG A 168 15.12 18.53 -7.53
N LYS A 169 16.35 19.04 -7.46
CA LYS A 169 16.78 20.03 -6.46
C LYS A 169 16.06 21.38 -6.60
N ASN A 170 15.54 21.66 -7.79
CA ASN A 170 14.83 22.90 -8.13
C ASN A 170 13.31 22.68 -8.25
N ILE A 171 12.82 21.52 -7.80
CA ILE A 171 11.40 21.18 -7.81
C ILE A 171 10.88 21.22 -6.38
N THR A 172 9.87 22.04 -6.12
CA THR A 172 9.15 22.06 -4.85
C THR A 172 7.93 21.15 -4.96
N PHE A 173 7.81 20.19 -4.04
CA PHE A 173 6.65 19.32 -3.94
C PHE A 173 5.69 19.84 -2.87
N THR A 174 4.43 19.99 -3.24
CA THR A 174 3.37 20.45 -2.35
C THR A 174 2.28 19.39 -2.28
N ASN A 175 2.01 18.87 -1.09
CA ASN A 175 0.91 17.97 -0.82
C ASN A 175 0.01 18.55 0.28
N HIS A 176 -1.26 18.75 -0.05
CA HIS A 176 -2.27 19.31 0.83
C HIS A 176 -3.34 18.27 1.22
N LEU A 177 -2.99 16.98 1.15
CA LEU A 177 -3.85 15.90 1.61
C LEU A 177 -3.96 15.90 3.13
N ASN A 178 -5.20 15.97 3.63
CA ASN A 178 -5.54 15.82 5.03
C ASN A 178 -6.51 14.64 5.21
N PHE A 179 -6.23 13.73 6.15
CA PHE A 179 -7.13 12.63 6.47
C PHE A 179 -8.09 13.03 7.57
N GLU A 180 -9.38 12.89 7.31
CA GLU A 180 -10.44 13.24 8.26
C GLU A 180 -10.94 12.01 9.02
N ASN A 181 -11.16 10.91 8.30
CA ASN A 181 -11.68 9.68 8.88
C ASN A 181 -11.19 8.46 8.11
N ILE A 182 -10.95 7.36 8.83
CA ILE A 182 -10.65 6.07 8.23
C ILE A 182 -11.61 5.05 8.82
N SER A 183 -12.27 4.33 7.92
CA SER A 183 -13.14 3.22 8.28
C SER A 183 -12.63 1.94 7.62
N TYR A 184 -13.05 0.81 8.13
CA TYR A 184 -12.75 -0.50 7.55
C TYR A 184 -14.02 -1.34 7.63
N SER A 185 -14.16 -2.28 6.71
CA SER A 185 -15.22 -3.28 6.70
C SER A 185 -14.62 -4.64 6.38
N ILE A 186 -15.25 -5.67 6.94
CA ILE A 186 -15.02 -7.04 6.48
C ILE A 186 -16.34 -7.54 5.93
N ASP A 187 -16.34 -7.78 4.63
CA ASP A 187 -17.48 -8.35 3.93
C ASP A 187 -17.30 -9.86 3.88
N PHE A 188 -18.31 -10.61 4.34
CA PHE A 188 -18.27 -12.07 4.45
C PHE A 188 -19.23 -12.69 3.43
N ASP A 189 -18.74 -13.65 2.65
CA ASP A 189 -19.55 -14.48 1.77
C ASP A 189 -20.55 -15.32 2.57
N SER A 190 -21.64 -15.73 1.93
CA SER A 190 -22.68 -16.54 2.59
C SER A 190 -22.16 -17.86 3.18
N ASP A 191 -21.07 -18.42 2.65
CA ASP A 191 -20.46 -19.67 3.11
C ASP A 191 -19.23 -19.49 4.02
N ALA A 192 -18.95 -18.25 4.44
CA ALA A 192 -17.92 -17.93 5.43
C ALA A 192 -18.22 -18.62 6.78
N ILE A 193 -17.19 -19.17 7.42
CA ILE A 193 -17.29 -19.81 8.73
C ILE A 193 -17.75 -18.80 9.78
N SER A 194 -17.27 -17.56 9.72
CA SER A 194 -17.70 -16.49 10.62
C SER A 194 -19.20 -16.17 10.49
N ASN A 195 -19.81 -16.37 9.32
CA ASN A 195 -21.26 -16.24 9.11
C ASN A 195 -22.03 -17.41 9.74
N ILE A 196 -21.52 -18.65 9.64
CA ILE A 196 -22.11 -19.83 10.32
C ILE A 196 -22.21 -19.60 11.83
N LEU A 197 -21.20 -18.95 12.42
CA LEU A 197 -21.15 -18.64 13.85
C LEU A 197 -22.01 -17.45 14.28
N GLY A 198 -22.48 -16.62 13.33
CA GLY A 198 -23.32 -15.46 13.60
C GLY A 198 -22.67 -14.35 14.45
N ASN A 199 -21.33 -14.31 14.54
CA ASN A 199 -20.60 -13.40 15.44
C ASN A 199 -19.62 -12.45 14.72
N THR A 200 -20.00 -12.00 13.51
CA THR A 200 -19.22 -11.07 12.66
C THR A 200 -19.10 -9.66 13.25
N LYS A 201 -20.06 -9.24 14.08
CA LYS A 201 -20.07 -7.89 14.70
C LYS A 201 -19.02 -7.70 15.80
N THR A 202 -18.70 -8.75 16.56
CA THR A 202 -17.64 -8.69 17.59
C THR A 202 -16.26 -8.67 16.96
N LEU A 203 -16.10 -9.44 15.87
CA LEU A 203 -14.89 -9.46 15.03
C LEU A 203 -14.57 -8.07 14.50
N SER A 204 -15.55 -7.37 13.91
CA SER A 204 -15.34 -6.03 13.41
C SER A 204 -14.87 -5.10 14.53
N SER A 205 -15.59 -5.00 15.64
CA SER A 205 -15.31 -4.02 16.72
C SER A 205 -13.92 -4.14 17.37
N GLY A 206 -13.31 -5.32 17.41
CA GLY A 206 -11.94 -5.49 17.92
C GLY A 206 -10.86 -5.05 16.92
N LEU A 207 -11.15 -5.20 15.63
CA LEU A 207 -10.24 -4.86 14.52
C LEU A 207 -10.17 -3.37 14.25
N SER A 208 -11.25 -2.60 14.51
CA SER A 208 -11.30 -1.15 14.30
C SER A 208 -10.20 -0.40 14.99
N ILE A 209 -10.02 -0.69 16.27
CA ILE A 209 -9.11 0.06 17.14
C ILE A 209 -7.66 -0.19 16.73
N LEU A 210 -7.37 -1.41 16.27
CA LEU A 210 -6.01 -1.85 15.94
C LEU A 210 -5.59 -1.39 14.53
N ILE A 211 -6.50 -1.45 13.55
CA ILE A 211 -6.24 -1.02 12.17
C ILE A 211 -6.02 0.49 12.08
N TYR A 212 -6.80 1.28 12.83
CA TYR A 212 -6.77 2.74 12.75
C TYR A 212 -5.38 3.34 13.08
N LYS A 213 -4.65 2.80 14.07
CA LYS A 213 -3.42 3.47 14.54
C LYS A 213 -2.17 3.08 13.75
N GLU A 214 -2.00 1.78 13.47
CA GLU A 214 -0.74 1.26 12.94
C GLU A 214 -0.62 1.37 11.42
N LEU A 215 -1.72 1.11 10.69
CA LEU A 215 -1.70 1.13 9.23
C LEU A 215 -1.49 2.55 8.67
N ILE A 216 -2.05 3.57 9.32
CA ILE A 216 -1.87 4.99 8.91
C ILE A 216 -0.42 5.42 9.05
N LEU A 217 0.19 5.13 10.19
CA LEU A 217 1.49 5.68 10.55
C LEU A 217 2.63 4.91 9.88
N SER A 218 2.47 3.60 9.72
CA SER A 218 3.58 2.71 9.37
C SER A 218 3.40 2.06 7.99
N GLY A 219 2.25 2.26 7.32
CA GLY A 219 1.92 1.61 6.03
C GLY A 219 1.83 0.09 6.11
N SER A 220 1.97 -0.49 7.31
CA SER A 220 1.90 -1.91 7.55
C SER A 220 1.51 -2.17 8.99
N MET A 221 0.84 -3.29 9.21
CA MET A 221 0.36 -3.71 10.52
C MET A 221 0.43 -5.23 10.61
N GLU A 222 0.86 -5.75 11.75
CA GLU A 222 0.68 -7.15 12.08
C GLU A 222 -0.33 -7.29 13.21
N LEU A 223 -1.42 -8.00 12.93
CA LEU A 223 -2.48 -8.29 13.88
C LEU A 223 -2.38 -9.74 14.35
N LYS A 224 -2.14 -9.94 15.64
CA LYS A 224 -2.28 -11.25 16.27
C LYS A 224 -3.74 -11.53 16.63
N THR A 225 -4.30 -12.65 16.18
CA THR A 225 -5.69 -13.03 16.41
C THR A 225 -5.85 -14.54 16.67
N SER A 226 -6.79 -14.91 17.53
CA SER A 226 -7.19 -16.31 17.76
C SER A 226 -8.41 -16.73 16.93
N TYR A 227 -8.91 -15.85 16.06
CA TYR A 227 -10.09 -16.09 15.24
C TYR A 227 -9.75 -16.95 14.03
N LYS A 228 -9.66 -18.27 14.25
CA LYS A 228 -9.35 -19.24 13.18
C LYS A 228 -10.40 -19.25 12.07
N ASP A 229 -11.66 -18.95 12.41
CA ASP A 229 -12.73 -18.72 11.42
C ASP A 229 -12.37 -17.58 10.47
N LEU A 230 -12.01 -16.41 11.01
CA LEU A 230 -11.60 -15.27 10.20
C LEU A 230 -10.35 -15.58 9.37
N ILE A 231 -9.36 -16.27 9.94
CA ILE A 231 -8.14 -16.65 9.22
C ILE A 231 -8.47 -17.56 8.03
N CYS A 232 -9.29 -18.59 8.25
CA CYS A 232 -9.75 -19.46 7.17
C CYS A 232 -10.54 -18.70 6.12
N ASP A 233 -11.47 -17.84 6.55
CA ASP A 233 -12.31 -17.06 5.64
C ASP A 233 -11.46 -16.11 4.79
N LEU A 234 -10.47 -15.42 5.37
CA LEU A 234 -9.53 -14.57 4.64
C LEU A 234 -8.60 -15.38 3.72
N TYR A 235 -8.08 -16.52 4.18
CA TYR A 235 -7.17 -17.35 3.39
C TYR A 235 -7.84 -17.91 2.13
N PHE A 236 -9.07 -18.40 2.28
CA PHE A 236 -9.87 -18.98 1.20
C PHE A 236 -10.75 -17.96 0.46
N LYS A 237 -10.54 -16.66 0.68
CA LYS A 237 -11.28 -15.56 0.03
C LYS A 237 -12.80 -15.65 0.20
N LYS A 238 -13.23 -16.02 1.40
CA LYS A 238 -14.62 -15.98 1.89
C LYS A 238 -14.90 -14.77 2.77
N ALA A 239 -13.85 -14.04 3.14
CA ALA A 239 -13.95 -12.72 3.73
C ALA A 239 -13.01 -11.76 2.98
N HIS A 240 -13.45 -10.52 2.84
CA HIS A 240 -12.70 -9.44 2.19
C HIS A 240 -12.54 -8.28 3.14
N LEU A 241 -11.29 -7.92 3.45
CA LEU A 241 -11.01 -6.72 4.23
C LEU A 241 -10.88 -5.52 3.29
N LYS A 242 -11.64 -4.48 3.61
CA LYS A 242 -11.63 -3.21 2.92
C LYS A 242 -11.33 -2.09 3.90
N ILE A 243 -10.53 -1.12 3.47
CA ILE A 243 -10.26 0.12 4.21
C ILE A 243 -10.69 1.29 3.34
N VAL A 244 -11.37 2.26 3.96
CA VAL A 244 -11.84 3.47 3.31
C VAL A 244 -11.20 4.67 3.98
N TYR A 245 -10.35 5.36 3.24
CA TYR A 245 -9.72 6.62 3.63
C TYR A 245 -10.59 7.77 3.15
N ASN A 246 -11.05 8.61 4.09
CA ASN A 246 -11.76 9.84 3.79
C ASN A 246 -10.89 11.03 4.19
N GLY A 247 -10.78 11.99 3.30
CA GLY A 247 -9.98 13.18 3.54
C GLY A 247 -10.37 14.32 2.62
N THR A 248 -9.61 15.40 2.75
CA THR A 248 -9.76 16.59 1.91
C THR A 248 -8.43 17.04 1.34
N PHE A 249 -8.49 17.60 0.14
CA PHE A 249 -7.44 18.43 -0.45
C PHE A 249 -7.81 19.90 -0.31
N ASP A 250 -6.87 20.72 0.17
CA ASP A 250 -7.02 22.18 0.30
C ASP A 250 -8.31 22.59 1.03
N ASN A 251 -8.78 21.77 1.98
CA ASN A 251 -10.02 21.92 2.74
C ASN A 251 -11.32 22.01 1.91
N ASN A 252 -11.29 21.77 0.59
CA ASN A 252 -12.43 22.03 -0.31
C ASN A 252 -12.79 20.84 -1.22
N ARG A 253 -11.88 19.88 -1.42
CA ARG A 253 -12.10 18.72 -2.29
C ARG A 253 -12.10 17.45 -1.47
N ILE A 254 -13.29 16.85 -1.30
CA ILE A 254 -13.46 15.57 -0.63
C ILE A 254 -12.80 14.48 -1.47
N TYR A 255 -12.07 13.60 -0.81
CA TYR A 255 -11.39 12.47 -1.41
C TYR A 255 -11.73 11.20 -0.62
N ASN A 256 -12.13 10.16 -1.35
CA ASN A 256 -12.48 8.85 -0.82
C ASN A 256 -11.64 7.80 -1.54
N VAL A 257 -10.90 7.02 -0.76
CA VAL A 257 -10.05 5.93 -1.26
C VAL A 257 -10.53 4.66 -0.67
N VAL A 258 -10.59 3.63 -1.50
CA VAL A 258 -10.80 2.27 -1.06
C VAL A 258 -9.50 1.50 -1.25
N GLU A 259 -8.98 0.89 -0.19
CA GLU A 259 -7.94 -0.14 -0.29
C GLU A 259 -8.53 -1.51 0.05
N ASN A 260 -8.50 -2.42 -0.92
CA ASN A 260 -8.97 -3.80 -0.73
C ASN A 260 -7.76 -4.73 -0.50
N PHE A 261 -7.81 -5.54 0.55
CA PHE A 261 -6.75 -6.49 0.91
C PHE A 261 -7.06 -7.88 0.33
N ASP A 262 -7.14 -7.95 -1.00
CA ASP A 262 -7.55 -9.18 -1.72
C ASP A 262 -6.37 -10.05 -2.19
N GLU A 263 -5.14 -9.51 -2.15
CA GLU A 263 -3.92 -10.23 -2.54
C GLU A 263 -3.28 -10.93 -1.32
N ASN A 264 -3.31 -12.26 -1.33
CA ASN A 264 -2.52 -13.08 -0.41
C ASN A 264 -1.09 -13.23 -0.93
N ILE A 265 -0.10 -12.80 -0.14
CA ILE A 265 1.31 -13.17 -0.37
C ILE A 265 1.54 -14.53 0.28
N LEU A 266 1.68 -15.57 -0.54
CA LEU A 266 2.13 -16.91 -0.12
C LEU A 266 3.63 -16.87 0.23
#